data_AF-A0A8X6HRF6-F1
#
_entry.id   AF-A0A8X6HRF6-F1
#
_cell.length_a   1.000
_cell.length_b   1.000
_cell.length_c   1.000
_cell.angle_alpha   90.00
_cell.angle_beta   90.00
_cell.angle_gamma   90.00
#
_symmetry.space_group_name_H-M   'P 1'
#
loop_
_entity.id
_entity.type
_entity.pdbx_description
1 polymer ?
#
loop_
_entity_poly.entity_id
_entity_poly.type
_entity_poly.pdbx_seq_one_letter_code
_entity_poly.pdbx_strand_id
1 'polypeptide(L)'
;MSRVGVLQEKCVCRTTDGSGIAGSCAARAVKLVSWRVSCEREVTSVEQRAYIKLAVLRGRNEIECHSEFVEALGNIALPYRTVARWVGKFQPGRVSTSDEQRSGRPVSVRADLARAVIEQLMDEDR
;
A
#
# COMPACT_ATOMS: atom_id res chain seq x y z
N MET A 1 6.27 37.07 18.66
CA MET A 1 5.34 35.92 18.74
C MET A 1 4.58 35.84 17.42
N SER A 2 4.99 34.88 16.60
CA SER A 2 4.69 34.81 15.17
C SER A 2 3.22 34.47 14.90
N ARG A 3 2.53 35.33 14.15
CA ARG A 3 1.29 34.98 13.44
C ARG A 3 1.69 34.60 12.03
N VAL A 4 1.72 33.29 11.75
CA VAL A 4 1.96 32.76 10.41
C VAL A 4 0.71 33.05 9.60
N GLY A 5 0.80 34.02 8.69
CA GLY A 5 -0.29 34.39 7.79
C GLY A 5 -0.54 33.29 6.77
N VAL A 6 -1.79 32.87 6.65
CA VAL A 6 -2.29 32.01 5.58
C VAL A 6 -2.14 32.76 4.26
N LEU A 7 -1.08 32.47 3.50
CA LEU A 7 -0.95 32.90 2.12
C LEU A 7 -1.91 32.05 1.28
N GLN A 8 -3.05 32.64 0.93
CA GLN A 8 -3.87 32.15 -0.17
C GLN A 8 -3.06 32.28 -1.45
N GLU A 9 -2.45 31.18 -1.88
CA GLU A 9 -1.93 31.05 -3.23
C GLU A 9 -3.11 30.96 -4.20
N LYS A 10 -3.47 32.11 -4.77
CA LYS A 10 -4.42 32.20 -5.89
C LYS A 10 -3.82 31.47 -7.08
N CYS A 11 -4.39 30.32 -7.47
CA CYS A 11 -4.07 29.69 -8.75
C CYS A 11 -4.51 30.61 -9.89
N VAL A 12 -3.54 31.17 -10.61
CA VAL A 12 -3.75 31.87 -11.88
C VAL A 12 -3.69 30.83 -13.00
N CYS A 13 -4.82 30.56 -13.66
CA CYS A 13 -4.83 29.85 -14.93
C CYS A 13 -4.46 30.85 -16.04
N ARG A 14 -3.23 30.75 -16.56
CA ARG A 14 -2.85 31.41 -17.82
C ARG A 14 -3.41 30.58 -18.97
N THR A 15 -4.46 31.06 -19.61
CA THR A 15 -4.81 30.65 -20.98
C THR A 15 -3.93 31.44 -21.93
N THR A 16 -2.96 30.77 -22.55
CA THR A 16 -2.43 31.25 -23.82
C THR A 16 -3.55 31.06 -24.82
N ASP A 17 -4.11 32.16 -25.31
CA ASP A 17 -4.41 32.41 -26.71
C ASP A 17 -5.26 33.68 -26.78
N GLY A 18 -4.66 34.73 -27.34
CA GLY A 18 -5.32 36.00 -27.59
C GLY A 18 -6.36 35.82 -28.69
N SER A 19 -7.61 35.58 -28.31
CA SER A 19 -8.80 35.81 -29.13
C SER A 19 -10.01 35.85 -28.21
N GLY A 20 -10.45 37.07 -27.90
CA GLY A 20 -11.60 37.30 -27.06
C GLY A 20 -12.87 36.78 -27.73
N ILE A 21 -13.54 35.84 -27.09
CA ILE A 21 -14.98 35.63 -27.24
C ILE A 21 -15.51 35.23 -25.86
N ALA A 22 -16.27 36.13 -25.25
CA ALA A 22 -17.08 35.82 -24.07
C ALA A 22 -18.17 34.81 -24.49
N GLY A 23 -18.05 33.57 -24.04
CA GLY A 23 -18.92 32.48 -24.47
C GLY A 23 -19.26 31.54 -23.32
N SER A 24 -20.37 31.85 -22.66
CA SER A 24 -21.31 30.97 -21.94
C SER A 24 -20.80 29.65 -21.36
N CYS A 25 -20.86 29.56 -20.02
CA CYS A 25 -20.82 28.34 -19.23
C CYS A 25 -21.93 27.36 -19.67
N ALA A 26 -21.62 26.42 -20.56
CA ALA A 26 -22.41 25.22 -20.79
C ALA A 26 -21.65 24.02 -20.23
N ALA A 27 -22.04 23.63 -19.02
CA ALA A 27 -21.53 22.46 -18.33
C ALA A 27 -21.75 21.20 -19.19
N ARG A 28 -20.67 20.65 -19.74
CA ARG A 28 -20.56 19.22 -20.03
C ARG A 28 -19.47 18.67 -19.14
N ALA A 29 -19.92 18.08 -18.02
CA ALA A 29 -19.08 17.41 -17.04
C ALA A 29 -18.47 16.15 -17.65
N VAL A 30 -17.37 16.31 -18.37
CA VAL A 30 -16.43 15.20 -18.60
C VAL A 30 -15.52 15.19 -17.37
N LYS A 31 -15.74 14.21 -16.49
CA LYS A 31 -14.92 13.92 -15.31
C LYS A 31 -13.49 13.55 -15.73
N LEU A 32 -12.69 14.53 -16.10
CA LEU A 32 -11.26 14.34 -16.40
C LEU A 32 -10.50 15.61 -16.01
N VAL A 33 -10.46 15.93 -14.71
CA VAL A 33 -9.33 16.68 -14.15
C VAL A 33 -8.37 15.64 -13.60
N SER A 34 -7.48 15.28 -14.52
CA SER A 34 -6.31 14.45 -14.36
C SER A 34 -5.55 14.84 -13.09
N TRP A 35 -5.48 13.86 -12.20
CA TRP A 35 -4.64 13.81 -11.02
C TRP A 35 -3.25 14.36 -11.32
N ARG A 36 -2.98 15.57 -10.85
CA ARG A 36 -1.69 16.22 -10.98
C ARG A 36 -0.85 15.82 -9.76
N VAL A 37 0.29 15.19 -10.05
CA VAL A 37 1.33 14.65 -9.15
C VAL A 37 1.13 13.17 -8.77
N SER A 38 1.27 12.29 -9.77
CA SER A 38 1.74 10.91 -9.53
C SER A 38 3.24 10.96 -9.19
N CYS A 39 3.57 11.06 -7.91
CA CYS A 39 4.69 10.27 -7.43
C CYS A 39 4.16 8.85 -7.38
N GLU A 40 4.52 8.02 -8.35
CA GLU A 40 4.17 6.59 -8.38
C GLU A 40 4.93 5.89 -7.25
N ARG A 41 4.48 6.07 -6.02
CA ARG A 41 4.84 5.19 -4.91
C ARG A 41 4.04 3.92 -5.12
N GLU A 42 4.69 2.91 -5.68
CA GLU A 42 4.16 1.56 -5.72
C GLU A 42 3.80 1.14 -4.29
N VAL A 43 2.51 0.94 -4.00
CA VAL A 43 2.07 0.50 -2.69
C VAL A 43 2.19 -1.02 -2.63
N THR A 44 3.19 -1.48 -1.88
CA THR A 44 3.48 -2.89 -1.68
C THR A 44 2.39 -3.56 -0.84
N SER A 45 2.26 -4.89 -0.97
CA SER A 45 1.31 -5.66 -0.15
C SER A 45 1.56 -5.54 1.37
N VAL A 46 2.81 -5.26 1.78
CA VAL A 46 3.18 -5.04 3.19
C VAL A 46 2.64 -3.70 3.69
N GLU A 47 2.71 -2.64 2.88
CA GLU A 47 2.15 -1.33 3.22
C GLU A 47 0.62 -1.39 3.31
N GLN A 48 -0.03 -2.10 2.39
CA GLN A 48 -1.48 -2.34 2.46
C GLN A 48 -1.85 -3.10 3.75
N ARG A 49 -1.08 -4.12 4.15
CA ARG A 49 -1.33 -4.81 5.44
C ARG A 49 -1.08 -3.92 6.66
N ALA A 50 -0.12 -3.00 6.59
CA ALA A 50 0.10 -2.00 7.66
C ALA A 50 -1.08 -1.03 7.78
N TYR A 51 -1.69 -0.64 6.66
CA TYR A 51 -2.93 0.12 6.65
C TYR A 51 -4.07 -0.64 7.34
N ILE A 52 -4.28 -1.92 6.99
CA ILE A 52 -5.31 -2.76 7.62
C ILE A 52 -5.11 -2.80 9.15
N LYS A 53 -3.86 -2.92 9.61
CA LYS A 53 -3.56 -2.90 11.04
C LYS A 53 -4.02 -1.60 11.72
N LEU A 54 -3.74 -0.45 11.11
CA LEU A 54 -4.20 0.84 11.60
C LEU A 54 -5.73 0.95 11.57
N ALA A 55 -6.36 0.43 10.54
CA ALA A 55 -7.80 0.46 10.37
C ALA A 55 -8.53 -0.38 11.43
N VAL A 56 -8.01 -1.58 11.77
CA VAL A 56 -8.53 -2.42 12.86
C VAL A 56 -8.40 -1.71 14.22
N LEU A 57 -7.28 -1.03 14.48
CA LEU A 57 -7.12 -0.22 15.70
C LEU A 57 -8.12 0.94 15.77
N ARG A 58 -8.58 1.44 14.62
CA ARG A 58 -9.62 2.46 14.51
C ARG A 58 -11.04 1.88 14.55
N GLY A 59 -11.21 0.57 14.69
CA GLY A 59 -12.51 -0.11 14.70
C GLY A 59 -13.21 -0.16 13.33
N ARG A 60 -12.45 -0.07 12.24
CA ARG A 60 -13.00 -0.16 10.87
C ARG A 60 -13.27 -1.61 10.48
N ASN A 61 -14.32 -1.81 9.70
CA ASN A 61 -14.72 -3.14 9.18
C ASN A 61 -13.91 -3.52 7.94
N GLU A 62 -13.77 -4.82 7.66
CA GLU A 62 -13.04 -5.28 6.46
C GLU A 62 -13.63 -4.79 5.14
N ILE A 63 -14.94 -4.54 5.09
CA ILE A 63 -15.65 -4.02 3.92
C ILE A 63 -15.19 -2.58 3.63
N GLU A 64 -15.13 -1.74 4.67
CA GLU A 64 -14.69 -0.34 4.57
C GLU A 64 -13.23 -0.28 4.09
N CYS A 65 -12.35 -1.10 4.68
CA CYS A 65 -10.95 -1.17 4.27
C CYS A 65 -10.81 -1.60 2.80
N HIS A 66 -11.60 -2.56 2.35
CA HIS A 66 -11.54 -3.01 0.95
C HIS A 66 -12.05 -1.94 -0.01
N SER A 67 -13.13 -1.22 0.32
CA SER A 67 -13.60 -0.11 -0.52
C SER A 67 -12.55 1.00 -0.65
N GLU A 68 -11.87 1.36 0.45
CA GLU A 68 -10.81 2.36 0.44
C GLU A 68 -9.61 1.93 -0.40
N PHE A 69 -9.25 0.64 -0.38
CA PHE A 69 -8.20 0.13 -1.27
C PHE A 69 -8.59 0.16 -2.73
N VAL A 70 -9.82 -0.20 -3.08
CA VAL A 70 -10.28 -0.16 -4.47
C VAL A 70 -10.33 1.29 -4.98
N GLU A 71 -10.76 2.23 -4.14
CA GLU A 71 -10.79 3.65 -4.50
C GLU A 71 -9.38 4.25 -4.69
N ALA A 72 -8.44 3.90 -3.82
CA ALA A 72 -7.09 4.48 -3.85
C ALA A 72 -6.12 3.75 -4.80
N LEU A 73 -6.19 2.42 -4.88
CA LEU A 73 -5.20 1.56 -5.55
C LEU A 73 -5.76 0.82 -6.77
N GLY A 74 -7.08 0.79 -6.95
CA GLY A 74 -7.72 0.12 -8.09
C GLY A 74 -7.32 -1.34 -8.22
N ASN A 75 -6.56 -1.65 -9.28
CA ASN A 75 -6.12 -3.01 -9.61
C ASN A 75 -4.95 -3.53 -8.74
N ILE A 76 -4.23 -2.66 -8.04
CA ILE A 76 -3.12 -3.02 -7.14
C ILE A 76 -3.64 -3.38 -5.73
N ALA A 77 -4.92 -3.12 -5.46
CA ALA A 77 -5.57 -3.40 -4.19
C ALA A 77 -5.52 -4.89 -3.81
N LEU A 78 -5.32 -5.16 -2.52
CA LEU A 78 -5.48 -6.49 -1.96
C LEU A 78 -6.92 -6.98 -2.17
N PRO A 79 -7.12 -8.24 -2.62
CA PRO A 79 -8.45 -8.77 -2.80
C PRO A 79 -9.16 -8.91 -1.45
N TYR A 80 -10.48 -8.74 -1.45
CA TYR A 80 -11.33 -8.79 -0.26
C TYR A 80 -11.02 -9.97 0.69
N ARG A 81 -10.85 -11.18 0.15
CA ARG A 81 -10.55 -12.38 0.96
C ARG A 81 -9.24 -12.24 1.75
N THR A 82 -8.25 -11.57 1.18
CA THR A 82 -6.98 -11.29 1.85
C THR A 82 -7.17 -10.22 2.92
N VAL A 83 -7.92 -9.15 2.62
CA VAL A 83 -8.25 -8.10 3.60
C VAL A 83 -8.94 -8.69 4.82
N ALA A 84 -10.02 -9.47 4.63
CA ALA A 84 -10.76 -10.13 5.72
C ALA A 84 -9.87 -11.06 6.55
N ARG A 85 -8.99 -11.84 5.91
CA ARG A 85 -8.01 -12.69 6.61
C ARG A 85 -7.09 -11.86 7.50
N TRP A 86 -6.59 -10.73 7.01
CA TRP A 86 -5.69 -9.86 7.79
C TRP A 86 -6.41 -9.13 8.92
N VAL A 87 -7.64 -8.67 8.70
CA VAL A 87 -8.49 -8.11 9.75
C VAL A 87 -8.67 -9.10 10.89
N GLY A 88 -9.04 -10.35 10.58
CA GLY A 88 -9.17 -11.42 11.58
C GLY A 88 -7.86 -11.75 12.30
N LYS A 89 -6.71 -11.64 11.63
CA LYS A 89 -5.39 -11.80 12.26
C LYS A 89 -5.03 -10.65 13.21
N PHE A 90 -5.50 -9.43 12.97
CA PHE A 90 -5.19 -8.26 13.79
C PHE A 90 -6.14 -8.07 14.97
N GLN A 91 -7.38 -8.58 14.91
CA GLN A 91 -8.33 -8.58 16.03
C GLN A 91 -7.75 -9.13 17.35
N PRO A 92 -7.00 -10.25 17.40
CA PRO A 92 -6.39 -10.74 18.64
C PRO A 92 -5.15 -9.93 19.10
N GLY A 93 -4.88 -8.74 18.54
CA GLY A 93 -3.76 -7.87 18.95
C GLY A 93 -2.42 -8.22 18.30
N ARG A 94 -2.42 -8.91 17.16
CA ARG A 94 -1.19 -9.23 16.42
C ARG A 94 -0.48 -7.95 15.97
N VAL A 95 0.83 -7.86 16.24
CA VAL A 95 1.64 -6.68 15.87
C VAL A 95 2.34 -6.87 14.52
N SER A 96 2.60 -8.11 14.11
CA SER A 96 3.34 -8.41 12.88
C SER A 96 2.51 -8.23 11.62
N THR A 97 3.05 -7.46 10.67
CA THR A 97 2.52 -7.29 9.30
C THR A 97 3.07 -8.34 8.33
N SER A 98 4.10 -9.08 8.74
CA SER A 98 4.71 -10.14 7.94
C SER A 98 3.93 -11.45 8.05
N ASP A 99 4.10 -12.29 7.05
CA ASP A 99 3.63 -13.67 7.11
C ASP A 99 4.42 -14.44 8.18
N GLU A 100 3.72 -15.28 8.93
CA GLU A 100 4.37 -16.18 9.88
C GLU A 100 5.20 -17.24 9.15
N GLN A 101 6.26 -17.70 9.81
CA GLN A 101 7.03 -18.84 9.34
C GLN A 101 6.08 -20.01 9.13
N ARG A 102 6.01 -20.54 7.90
CA ARG A 102 5.14 -21.69 7.63
C ARG A 102 5.61 -22.87 8.47
N SER A 103 4.70 -23.46 9.25
CA SER A 103 4.94 -24.73 9.94
C SER A 103 5.02 -25.85 8.89
N GLY A 104 6.17 -25.94 8.23
CA GLY A 104 6.54 -26.98 7.28
C GLY A 104 7.87 -27.60 7.67
N ARG A 105 8.52 -28.30 6.73
CA ARG A 105 9.81 -28.94 6.97
C ARG A 105 10.82 -27.92 7.51
N PRO A 106 11.40 -28.12 8.70
CA PRO A 106 12.37 -27.19 9.25
C PRO A 106 13.60 -27.12 8.33
N VAL A 107 13.96 -25.90 7.93
CA VAL A 107 15.10 -25.63 7.02
C VAL A 107 16.43 -25.90 7.75
N SER A 108 16.48 -25.66 9.07
CA SER A 108 17.68 -25.85 9.89
C SER A 108 18.12 -27.32 9.99
N VAL A 109 17.20 -28.23 10.30
CA VAL A 109 17.52 -29.65 10.53
C VAL A 109 18.14 -30.33 9.30
N ARG A 110 17.83 -29.87 8.08
CA ARG A 110 18.52 -30.36 6.87
C ARG A 110 19.89 -29.74 6.68
N ALA A 111 20.03 -28.45 6.96
CA ALA A 111 21.26 -27.71 6.66
C ALA A 111 22.40 -28.16 7.56
N ASP A 112 22.12 -28.45 8.83
CA ASP A 112 23.14 -28.87 9.80
C ASP A 112 23.65 -30.29 9.49
N LEU A 113 22.73 -31.22 9.21
CA LEU A 113 23.09 -32.59 8.80
C LEU A 113 23.78 -32.62 7.44
N ALA A 114 23.31 -31.84 6.46
CA ALA A 114 23.95 -31.76 5.16
C ALA A 114 25.35 -31.14 5.24
N ARG A 115 25.54 -30.12 6.08
CA ARG A 115 26.85 -29.50 6.31
C ARG A 115 27.83 -30.48 6.95
N ALA A 116 27.40 -31.22 7.97
CA ALA A 116 28.24 -32.23 8.63
C ALA A 116 28.64 -33.36 7.67
N VAL A 117 27.73 -33.83 6.82
CA VAL A 117 28.03 -34.85 5.80
C VAL A 117 29.01 -34.30 4.76
N ILE A 118 28.84 -33.06 4.31
CA ILE A 118 29.76 -32.43 3.35
C ILE A 118 31.16 -32.26 3.97
N GLU A 119 31.25 -31.85 5.24
CA GLU A 119 32.52 -31.69 5.95
C GLU A 119 33.25 -33.03 6.09
N GLN A 120 32.55 -34.11 6.47
CA GLN A 120 33.11 -35.46 6.53
C GLN A 120 33.63 -35.93 5.17
N LEU A 121 32.85 -35.75 4.09
CA LEU A 121 33.29 -36.13 2.74
C LEU A 121 34.50 -35.34 2.25
N MET A 122 34.64 -34.07 2.67
CA MET A 122 35.79 -33.23 2.34
C MET A 122 37.04 -33.63 3.14
N ASP A 123 36.86 -34.14 4.37
CA ASP A 123 37.95 -34.65 5.20
C ASP A 123 38.45 -36.03 4.73
N GLU A 124 37.56 -36.87 4.19
CA GLU A 124 37.91 -38.18 3.61
C GLU A 124 38.66 -38.09 2.27
N ASP A 125 38.51 -36.99 1.52
CA ASP A 125 39.19 -36.73 0.24
C ASP A 125 40.61 -36.17 0.41
N ARG A 126 41.06 -35.93 1.65
CA ARG A 126 42.37 -35.36 2.00
C ARG A 126 43.43 -36.41 2.34
#